data_AF-A0A5E4D175-F1
#
_entry.id   AF-A0A5E4D175-F1
#
_cell.length_a   1.000
_cell.length_b   1.000
_cell.length_c   1.000
_cell.angle_alpha   90.00
_cell.angle_beta   90.00
_cell.angle_gamma   90.00
#
_symmetry.space_group_name_H-M   'P 1'
#
loop_
_entity.id
_entity.type
_entity.pdbx_description
1 polymer ?
#
loop_
_entity_poly.entity_id
_entity_poly.type
_entity_poly.pdbx_seq_one_letter_code
_entity_poly.pdbx_strand_id
1 'polypeptide(L)'
;MMDPERQVYGTAALRPQTWEVSDRDQQVWILQGETLVMVPRSSNVTPATVTILPCKYPESLEQGRGVPIHLGTQDPDMCLFCEEMDGWPRLWLKMRGGQK
;
A
#
# COMPACT_ATOMS: atom_id res chain seq x y z
N MET A 1 22.93 20.02 -15.61
CA MET A 1 21.75 20.66 -15.01
C MET A 1 20.92 19.53 -14.40
N MET A 2 20.80 19.47 -13.08
CA MET A 2 20.05 18.41 -12.38
C MET A 2 18.58 18.79 -12.33
N ASP A 3 17.72 17.81 -12.61
CA ASP A 3 16.25 17.92 -12.55
C ASP A 3 15.80 18.16 -11.08
N PRO A 4 15.03 19.23 -10.80
CA PRO A 4 14.53 19.51 -9.45
C PRO A 4 13.62 18.42 -8.86
N GLU A 5 13.07 17.50 -9.66
CA GLU A 5 12.31 16.35 -9.14
C GLU A 5 13.21 15.27 -8.50
N ARG A 6 14.51 15.25 -8.82
CA ARG A 6 15.48 14.34 -8.18
C ARG A 6 15.83 14.72 -6.75
N GLN A 7 15.43 15.91 -6.29
CA GLN A 7 15.79 16.43 -4.96
C GLN A 7 14.78 16.06 -3.87
N VAL A 8 13.59 15.53 -4.19
CA VAL A 8 12.60 15.20 -3.15
C VAL A 8 12.85 13.83 -2.50
N TYR A 9 13.63 12.93 -3.12
CA TYR A 9 13.77 11.55 -2.63
C TYR A 9 15.23 11.04 -2.59
N GLY A 10 16.19 11.93 -2.38
CA GLY A 10 17.55 11.54 -2.02
C GLY A 10 17.56 10.86 -0.65
N THR A 11 17.65 9.53 -0.60
CA THR A 11 17.82 8.72 0.64
C THR A 11 16.77 8.88 1.76
N ALA A 12 15.74 9.72 1.58
CA ALA A 12 14.60 9.86 2.48
C ALA A 12 13.39 9.14 1.85
N ALA A 13 12.85 8.03 2.36
CA ALA A 13 13.16 7.25 3.53
C ALA A 13 12.81 5.78 3.23
N LEU A 14 13.74 4.84 3.45
CA LEU A 14 13.43 3.40 3.53
C LEU A 14 12.59 3.06 4.78
N ARG A 15 11.90 4.04 5.37
CA ARG A 15 11.11 3.87 6.58
C ARG A 15 9.66 3.68 6.18
N PRO A 16 8.99 2.63 6.69
CA PRO A 16 7.57 2.47 6.47
C PRO A 16 6.80 3.66 7.03
N GLN A 17 5.84 4.18 6.28
CA GLN A 17 4.93 5.24 6.71
C GLN A 17 3.51 4.68 6.87
N THR A 18 2.81 5.12 7.91
CA THR A 18 1.44 4.68 8.19
C THR A 18 0.42 5.73 7.79
N TRP A 19 -0.64 5.32 7.11
CA TRP A 19 -1.70 6.20 6.62
C TRP A 19 -3.07 5.53 6.73
N GLU A 20 -4.13 6.34 6.69
CA GLU A 20 -5.48 5.87 6.38
C GLU A 20 -5.78 6.18 4.90
N VAL A 21 -6.51 5.28 4.24
CA VAL A 21 -6.89 5.46 2.83
C VAL A 21 -8.38 5.75 2.74
N SER A 22 -8.74 6.80 2.02
CA SER A 22 -10.12 7.12 1.68
C SER A 22 -10.23 7.58 0.24
N ASP A 23 -11.35 7.27 -0.41
CA ASP A 23 -11.65 7.78 -1.74
C ASP A 23 -12.21 9.22 -1.68
N ARG A 24 -12.55 9.77 -2.85
CA ARG A 24 -13.10 11.14 -2.95
C ARG A 24 -14.52 11.26 -2.39
N ASP A 25 -15.25 10.15 -2.31
CA ASP A 25 -16.61 10.07 -1.77
C ASP A 25 -16.62 9.81 -0.25
N GLN A 26 -15.46 9.95 0.40
CA GLN A 26 -15.28 9.74 1.83
C GLN A 26 -15.56 8.30 2.28
N GLN A 27 -15.39 7.32 1.40
CA GLN A 27 -15.35 5.91 1.82
C GLN A 27 -13.94 5.59 2.30
N VAL A 28 -13.85 5.08 3.52
CA VAL A 28 -12.60 4.71 4.16
C VAL A 28 -12.40 3.19 4.10
N TRP A 29 -11.16 2.78 3.94
CA TRP A 29 -10.80 1.36 4.03
C TRP A 29 -10.92 0.88 5.48
N ILE A 30 -11.54 -0.28 5.66
CA ILE A 30 -11.52 -1.04 6.90
C ILE A 30 -11.11 -2.47 6.62
N LEU A 31 -10.57 -3.14 7.64
CA LEU A 31 -10.26 -4.55 7.57
C LEU A 31 -11.40 -5.37 8.19
N GLN A 32 -12.02 -6.24 7.40
CA GLN A 32 -13.01 -7.22 7.85
C GLN A 32 -12.47 -8.63 7.63
N GLY A 33 -12.00 -9.27 8.71
CA GLY A 33 -11.26 -10.53 8.60
C GLY A 33 -9.95 -10.30 7.84
N GLU A 34 -9.81 -10.93 6.68
CA GLU A 34 -8.62 -10.83 5.81
C GLU A 34 -8.89 -10.00 4.54
N THR A 35 -9.97 -9.22 4.52
CA THR A 35 -10.40 -8.45 3.34
C THR A 35 -10.46 -6.96 3.66
N LEU A 36 -9.84 -6.13 2.81
CA LEU A 36 -10.05 -4.69 2.83
C LEU A 36 -11.37 -4.36 2.10
N VAL A 37 -12.24 -3.65 2.79
CA VAL A 37 -13.52 -3.18 2.23
C VAL A 37 -13.65 -1.68 2.42
N MET A 38 -14.39 -1.02 1.53
CA MET A 38 -14.66 0.41 1.63
C MET A 38 -16.03 0.63 2.28
N VAL A 39 -16.09 1.54 3.25
CA VAL A 39 -17.34 1.92 3.93
C VAL A 39 -17.39 3.44 4.10
N PRO A 40 -18.58 4.07 4.15
CA PRO A 40 -18.69 5.49 4.45
C PRO A 40 -18.00 5.84 5.77
N ARG A 41 -17.13 6.86 5.77
CA ARG A 41 -16.48 7.33 6.98
C ARG A 41 -17.51 7.89 7.95
N SER A 42 -17.44 7.46 9.21
CA SER A 42 -18.25 7.99 10.31
C SER A 42 -17.50 7.82 11.64
N SER A 43 -17.99 8.45 12.71
CA SER A 43 -17.37 8.34 14.04
C SER A 43 -17.38 6.92 14.63
N ASN A 44 -18.22 6.04 14.10
CA ASN A 44 -18.36 4.65 14.58
C ASN A 44 -17.52 3.66 13.78
N VAL A 45 -16.81 4.13 12.76
CA VAL A 45 -15.97 3.30 11.89
C VAL A 45 -14.51 3.50 12.31
N THR A 46 -13.79 2.40 12.55
CA THR A 46 -12.34 2.41 12.76
C THR A 46 -11.63 2.12 11.44
N PRO A 47 -10.92 3.08 10.84
CA PRO A 47 -10.16 2.88 9.60
C PRO A 47 -9.06 1.83 9.76
N ALA A 48 -8.78 1.10 8.68
CA ALA A 48 -7.56 0.31 8.59
C ALA A 48 -6.35 1.25 8.47
N THR A 49 -5.35 1.03 9.32
CA THR A 49 -4.04 1.68 9.18
C THR A 49 -3.20 0.87 8.20
N VAL A 50 -2.88 1.48 7.06
CA VAL A 50 -2.00 0.87 6.06
C VAL A 50 -0.57 1.37 6.21
N THR A 51 0.39 0.54 5.83
CA THR A 51 1.81 0.85 5.76
C THR A 51 2.27 0.93 4.32
N ILE A 52 2.94 2.03 3.98
CA ILE A 52 3.54 2.28 2.68
C ILE A 52 5.06 2.25 2.84
N LEU A 53 5.73 1.49 1.97
CA LEU A 53 7.19 1.43 1.92
C LEU A 53 7.65 1.56 0.46
N PRO A 54 8.41 2.61 0.09
CA PRO A 54 9.01 2.71 -1.23
C PRO A 54 9.89 1.51 -1.57
N CYS A 55 9.83 1.05 -2.83
CA CYS A 55 10.68 -0.03 -3.31
C CYS A 55 12.15 0.37 -3.24
N LYS A 56 13.01 -0.56 -2.79
CA LYS A 56 14.45 -0.30 -2.63
C LYS A 56 15.19 -0.14 -3.97
N TYR A 57 14.69 -0.78 -5.03
CA TYR A 57 15.34 -0.85 -6.34
C TYR A 57 14.35 -0.42 -7.45
N PRO A 58 13.88 0.83 -7.47
CA PRO A 58 12.91 1.30 -8.46
C PRO A 58 13.44 1.24 -9.90
N GLU A 59 14.76 1.24 -10.10
CA GLU A 59 15.43 1.12 -11.40
C GLU A 59 15.20 -0.22 -12.09
N SER A 60 14.82 -1.27 -11.36
CA SER A 60 14.51 -2.58 -11.93
C SER A 60 13.09 -2.69 -12.49
N LEU A 61 12.28 -1.63 -12.39
CA LEU A 61 10.89 -1.57 -12.80
C LEU A 61 10.67 -0.61 -13.98
N GLU A 62 9.47 -0.61 -14.56
CA GLU A 62 9.10 0.32 -15.63
C GLU A 62 9.19 1.78 -15.15
N GLN A 63 9.89 2.62 -15.92
CA GLN A 63 10.13 4.02 -15.57
C GLN A 63 8.98 4.93 -16.02
N GLY A 64 8.82 6.07 -15.34
CA GLY A 64 7.78 7.06 -15.69
C GLY A 64 6.36 6.71 -15.23
N ARG A 65 6.19 5.70 -14.36
CA ARG A 65 4.89 5.25 -13.81
C ARG A 65 4.63 5.70 -12.36
N GLY A 66 5.44 6.65 -11.86
CA GLY A 66 5.45 7.05 -10.45
C GLY A 66 6.44 6.24 -9.61
N VAL A 67 6.40 6.41 -8.29
CA VAL A 67 7.29 5.72 -7.34
C VAL A 67 6.69 4.37 -6.96
N PRO A 68 7.37 3.24 -7.23
CA PRO A 68 6.87 1.93 -6.83
C PRO A 68 6.89 1.78 -5.31
N ILE A 69 5.79 1.28 -4.74
CA ILE A 69 5.61 1.10 -3.30
C ILE A 69 5.11 -0.30 -2.98
N HIS A 70 5.49 -0.79 -1.80
CA HIS A 70 4.81 -1.87 -1.10
C HIS A 70 3.73 -1.28 -0.19
N LEU A 71 2.56 -1.93 -0.15
CA LEU A 71 1.41 -1.50 0.63
C LEU A 71 0.90 -2.70 1.46
N GLY A 72 0.62 -2.49 2.74
CA GLY A 72 0.15 -3.55 3.64
C GLY A 72 -0.51 -3.02 4.91
N THR A 73 -0.83 -3.89 5.86
CA THR A 73 -1.35 -3.60 7.20
C THR A 73 -0.37 -4.10 8.26
N GLN A 74 -0.36 -3.50 9.47
CA GLN A 74 0.56 -3.93 10.55
C GLN A 74 -0.09 -4.90 11.54
N ASP A 75 -1.39 -4.78 11.76
CA ASP A 75 -2.14 -5.62 12.69
C ASP A 75 -3.46 -6.04 12.03
N PRO A 76 -3.53 -7.26 11.45
CA PRO A 76 -2.43 -8.21 11.29
C PRO A 76 -1.43 -7.79 10.19
N ASP A 77 -0.20 -8.32 10.25
CA ASP A 77 0.87 -8.07 9.25
C ASP A 77 0.55 -8.79 7.93
N MET A 78 -0.05 -8.04 7.01
CA MET A 78 -0.44 -8.51 5.70
C MET A 78 0.01 -7.53 4.63
N CYS A 79 0.33 -8.03 3.45
CA CYS A 79 0.70 -7.20 2.30
C CYS A 79 -0.32 -7.36 1.19
N LEU A 80 -0.60 -6.27 0.49
CA LEU A 80 -1.36 -6.31 -0.74
C LEU A 80 -0.52 -6.94 -1.86
N PHE A 81 -1.13 -7.84 -2.60
CA PHE A 81 -0.50 -8.56 -3.70
C PHE A 81 -1.51 -8.77 -4.83
N CYS A 82 -1.04 -8.65 -6.07
CA CYS A 82 -1.84 -8.96 -7.25
C CYS A 82 -1.50 -10.37 -7.74
N GLU A 83 -2.50 -11.24 -7.84
CA GLU A 83 -2.37 -12.58 -8.41
C GLU A 83 -3.27 -12.72 -9.64
N GLU A 84 -2.77 -13.34 -10.71
CA GLU A 84 -3.60 -13.70 -11.85
C GLU A 84 -4.39 -14.97 -11.53
N MET A 85 -5.72 -14.86 -11.57
CA MET A 85 -6.62 -16.00 -11.41
C MET A 85 -7.64 -16.00 -12.54
N ASP A 86 -7.72 -17.12 -13.25
CA ASP A 86 -8.61 -17.29 -14.41
C ASP A 86 -8.36 -16.25 -15.52
N GLY A 87 -7.11 -15.81 -15.69
CA GLY A 87 -6.72 -14.80 -16.68
C GLY A 87 -7.00 -13.34 -16.26
N TRP A 88 -7.43 -13.09 -15.02
CA TRP A 88 -7.70 -11.75 -14.51
C TRP A 88 -6.87 -11.44 -13.26
N PRO A 89 -6.21 -10.27 -13.19
CA PRO A 89 -5.50 -9.88 -11.99
C PRO A 89 -6.49 -9.57 -10.87
N ARG A 90 -6.31 -10.19 -9.71
CA ARG A 90 -7.08 -9.93 -8.49
C ARG A 90 -6.16 -9.42 -7.41
N LEU A 91 -6.63 -8.43 -6.66
CA LEU A 91 -5.94 -7.86 -5.52
C LEU A 91 -6.31 -8.64 -4.25
N TRP A 92 -5.29 -9.11 -3.53
CA TRP A 92 -5.42 -9.92 -2.32
C TRP A 92 -4.61 -9.34 -1.18
N LEU A 93 -5.03 -9.63 0.05
CA LEU A 93 -4.16 -9.55 1.21
C LEU A 93 -3.52 -10.92 1.45
N LYS A 94 -2.22 -10.92 1.70
CA LYS A 94 -1.48 -12.12 2.08
C LYS A 94 -0.76 -11.86 3.38
N MET A 95 -0.94 -12.75 4.36
CA MET A 95 -0.13 -12.71 5.57
C MET A 95 1.35 -12.73 5.19
N ARG A 96 2.11 -11.81 5.78
CA ARG A 96 3.54 -11.83 5.66
C ARG A 96 4.00 -13.02 6.50
N GLY A 97 4.28 -14.14 5.84
CA GLY A 97 4.51 -15.42 6.51
C GLY A 97 5.50 -15.28 7.66
N GLY A 98 5.07 -15.62 8.88
CA GLY A 98 6.01 -15.98 9.93
C GLY A 98 6.85 -17.12 9.37
N GLN A 99 8.17 -16.93 9.31
CA GLN A 99 9.08 -18.05 9.16
C GLN A 99 8.73 -19.06 10.26
N LYS A 100 8.11 -20.18 9.89
CA LYS A 100 8.18 -21.40 10.68
C LYS A 100 9.38 -22.21 10.18
#